data_AF-A0A4V6D704-F1
#
_entry.id   AF-A0A4V6D704-F1
#
_cell.length_a   1.000
_cell.length_b   1.000
_cell.length_c   1.000
_cell.angle_alpha   90.00
_cell.angle_beta   90.00
_cell.angle_gamma   90.00
#
_symmetry.space_group_name_H-M   'P 1'
#
loop_
_entity.id
_entity.type
_entity.pdbx_description
1 polymer ?
#
loop_
_entity_poly.entity_id
_entity_poly.type
_entity_poly.pdbx_seq_one_letter_code
_entity_poly.pdbx_strand_id
1 'polypeptide(L)'
;MSYTTTDGHGLFQSIELERQIRRLHSAVGNAVVDDKHVVFAAGSIQLINALVHALSPDADAASPPARVVATAPYYPTYRTQTKMFDGREYRWGGTTALWGNASRNSTDGFIEFVTSPNNPDAQLYKPVLGGSAAVIVDHAYYWPHFTHIPAPADEDVMMFTMSKPSGHAGSRFGWALIRDQDVAKRANKYVQDSIMGASRDTQLRMLGIVKVMLANLHGEEDIFAFGHGVMRTRWRRLNAVVSRSRRISLQKMAPAYCTYFKRIRDPSPAYAWVKCEREEDEDCHEAMLKAKINTRPGVLNEASSRYTRISLLKSDDDFEALMERVTDLVNAERYDAPGFSSM
;
A
#
# COMPACT_ATOMS: atom_id res chain seq x y z
N MET A 1 14.30 23.86 16.81
CA MET A 1 15.54 23.42 17.48
C MET A 1 15.26 22.58 18.72
N SER A 2 14.19 22.84 19.49
CA SER A 2 13.76 21.96 20.58
C SER A 2 13.39 20.55 20.09
N TYR A 3 13.47 19.57 21.00
CA TYR A 3 12.93 18.23 20.82
C TYR A 3 11.39 18.23 20.74
N THR A 4 10.73 19.13 21.48
CA THR A 4 9.27 19.19 21.59
C THR A 4 8.68 20.39 20.86
N THR A 5 7.40 20.30 20.51
CA THR A 5 6.62 21.44 20.02
C THR A 5 6.31 22.45 21.14
N THR A 6 5.98 23.67 20.74
CA THR A 6 5.78 24.83 21.65
C THR A 6 4.39 24.89 22.30
N ASP A 7 3.53 23.91 22.01
CA ASP A 7 2.14 23.81 22.47
C ASP A 7 1.97 23.12 23.83
N GLY A 8 3.05 23.00 24.61
CA GLY A 8 2.97 22.75 26.07
C GLY A 8 2.76 21.30 26.51
N HIS A 9 2.65 20.33 25.60
CA HIS A 9 2.40 18.93 25.95
C HIS A 9 3.56 17.97 25.64
N GLY A 10 4.75 18.49 25.33
CA GLY A 10 5.91 17.64 25.01
C GLY A 10 5.73 16.80 23.75
N LEU A 11 4.83 17.23 22.84
CA LEU A 11 4.49 16.47 21.65
C LEU A 11 5.62 16.53 20.60
N PHE A 12 5.80 15.42 19.89
CA PHE A 12 6.68 15.33 18.73
C PHE A 12 5.85 15.38 17.44
N GLN A 13 4.75 16.13 17.39
CA GLN A 13 3.88 16.18 16.22
C GLN A 13 3.38 17.60 16.01
N SER A 14 3.44 18.11 14.77
CA SER A 14 2.93 19.41 14.41
C SER A 14 1.40 19.39 14.34
N ILE A 15 0.75 20.15 15.24
CA ILE A 15 -0.71 20.37 15.21
C ILE A 15 -1.15 20.93 13.85
N GLU A 16 -0.36 21.84 13.28
CA GLU A 16 -0.69 22.43 11.99
C GLU A 16 -0.66 21.42 10.84
N LEU A 17 0.34 20.54 10.83
CA LEU A 17 0.38 19.45 9.84
C LEU A 17 -0.78 18.48 10.03
N GLU A 18 -1.11 18.11 11.27
CA GLU A 18 -2.28 17.27 11.57
C GLU A 18 -3.56 17.90 11.03
N ARG A 19 -3.78 19.19 11.30
CA ARG A 19 -4.92 19.95 10.78
C ARG A 19 -5.00 19.89 9.27
N GLN A 20 -3.88 20.08 8.55
CA GLN A 20 -3.88 20.02 7.09
C GLN A 20 -4.09 18.59 6.56
N ILE A 21 -3.58 17.55 7.23
CA ILE A 21 -3.83 16.15 6.87
C ILE A 21 -5.32 15.81 6.98
N ARG A 22 -5.97 16.22 8.08
CA ARG A 22 -7.42 16.04 8.26
C ARG A 22 -8.20 16.72 7.14
N ARG A 23 -7.89 17.98 6.85
CA ARG A 23 -8.49 18.72 5.73
C ARG A 23 -8.28 18.04 4.39
N LEU A 24 -7.09 17.48 4.14
CA LEU A 24 -6.79 16.77 2.90
C LEU A 24 -7.70 15.55 2.74
N HIS A 25 -7.86 14.73 3.78
CA HIS A 25 -8.75 13.58 3.76
C HIS A 25 -10.21 13.98 3.56
N SER A 26 -10.70 14.99 4.28
CA SER A 26 -12.07 15.50 4.11
C SER A 26 -12.32 16.02 2.70
N ALA A 27 -11.35 16.75 2.11
CA ALA A 27 -11.48 17.32 0.78
C ALA A 27 -11.41 16.26 -0.33
N VAL A 28 -10.54 15.25 -0.17
CA VAL A 28 -10.47 14.11 -1.11
C VAL A 28 -11.66 13.16 -0.93
N GLY A 29 -12.22 13.08 0.28
CA GLY A 29 -13.32 12.18 0.62
C GLY A 29 -12.89 10.71 0.70
N ASN A 30 -11.62 10.43 1.02
CA ASN A 30 -11.08 9.07 1.09
C ASN A 30 -10.99 8.49 2.51
N ALA A 31 -11.16 9.28 3.57
CA ALA A 31 -11.16 8.77 4.95
C ALA A 31 -12.02 9.64 5.87
N VAL A 32 -12.69 9.01 6.83
CA VAL A 32 -13.32 9.66 7.98
C VAL A 32 -12.23 9.97 9.01
N VAL A 33 -12.15 11.23 9.44
CA VAL A 33 -11.06 11.72 10.30
C VAL A 33 -11.52 12.25 11.66
N ASP A 34 -12.74 12.77 11.78
CA ASP A 34 -13.13 13.64 12.91
C ASP A 34 -13.10 12.94 14.27
N ASP A 35 -13.36 11.63 14.30
CA ASP A 35 -13.40 10.79 15.49
C ASP A 35 -12.11 9.97 15.72
N LYS A 36 -11.01 10.35 15.05
CA LYS A 36 -9.74 9.60 15.10
C LYS A 36 -8.60 10.45 15.63
N HIS A 37 -7.71 9.81 16.37
CA HIS A 37 -6.41 10.31 16.79
C HIS A 37 -5.38 10.13 15.68
N VAL A 38 -4.41 11.06 15.58
CA VAL A 38 -3.34 11.00 14.58
C VAL A 38 -1.99 10.66 15.21
N VAL A 39 -1.28 9.72 14.59
CA VAL A 39 0.09 9.35 14.98
C VAL A 39 1.00 9.40 13.76
N PHE A 40 1.99 10.29 13.77
CA PHE A 40 3.03 10.42 12.77
C PHE A 40 4.17 9.45 13.04
N ALA A 41 4.84 9.01 11.99
CA ALA A 41 6.01 8.17 12.06
C ALA A 41 6.97 8.42 10.90
N ALA A 42 8.17 7.84 10.99
CA ALA A 42 9.20 7.81 9.97
C ALA A 42 8.80 6.89 8.78
N GLY A 43 7.70 7.24 8.12
CA GLY A 43 7.11 6.49 7.03
C GLY A 43 6.17 5.39 7.53
N SER A 44 5.39 4.82 6.61
CA SER A 44 4.49 3.70 6.92
C SER A 44 5.23 2.48 7.47
N ILE A 45 6.51 2.31 7.13
CA ILE A 45 7.34 1.20 7.64
C ILE A 45 7.43 1.21 9.17
N GLN A 46 7.55 2.37 9.82
CA GLN A 46 7.55 2.42 11.28
C GLN A 46 6.15 2.19 11.84
N LEU A 47 5.10 2.69 11.17
CA LEU A 47 3.71 2.48 11.57
C LEU A 47 3.32 1.01 11.61
N ILE A 48 3.79 0.19 10.66
CA ILE A 48 3.49 -1.26 10.64
C ILE A 48 3.85 -1.87 12.01
N ASN A 49 5.07 -1.66 12.51
CA ASN A 49 5.46 -2.23 13.80
C ASN A 49 4.84 -1.49 14.99
N ALA A 50 4.70 -0.17 14.93
CA ALA A 50 4.10 0.62 16.01
C ALA A 50 2.65 0.20 16.27
N LEU A 51 1.87 -0.05 15.22
CA LEU A 51 0.47 -0.46 15.30
C LEU A 51 0.33 -1.92 15.74
N VAL A 52 1.18 -2.82 15.24
CA VAL A 52 1.22 -4.21 15.73
C VAL A 52 1.51 -4.23 17.23
N HIS A 53 2.54 -3.50 17.68
CA HIS A 53 2.86 -3.38 19.10
C HIS A 53 1.68 -2.81 19.91
N ALA A 54 1.06 -1.72 19.42
CA ALA A 54 -0.05 -1.06 20.10
C ALA A 54 -1.34 -1.90 20.21
N LEU A 55 -1.53 -2.87 19.30
CA LEU A 55 -2.67 -3.79 19.30
C LEU A 55 -2.37 -5.14 19.95
N SER A 56 -1.11 -5.41 20.28
CA SER A 56 -0.68 -6.64 20.93
C SER A 56 -0.96 -6.61 22.44
N PRO A 57 -1.15 -7.77 23.10
CA PRO A 57 -1.19 -7.83 24.55
C PRO A 57 0.10 -7.27 25.17
N ASP A 58 0.04 -6.92 26.46
CA ASP A 58 1.24 -6.55 27.22
C ASP A 58 2.21 -7.73 27.32
N ALA A 59 3.51 -7.46 27.38
CA ALA A 59 4.56 -8.48 27.36
C ALA A 59 4.49 -9.48 28.55
N ASP A 60 3.92 -9.03 29.67
CA ASP A 60 3.73 -9.82 30.89
C ASP A 60 2.32 -10.43 30.98
N ALA A 61 1.49 -10.28 29.95
CA ALA A 61 0.16 -10.87 29.92
C ALA A 61 0.24 -12.41 29.88
N ALA A 62 -0.68 -13.07 30.58
CA ALA A 62 -0.79 -14.54 30.57
C ALA A 62 -1.30 -15.12 29.23
N SER A 63 -1.85 -14.25 28.36
CA SER A 63 -2.34 -14.63 27.04
C SER A 63 -1.18 -14.96 26.07
N PRO A 64 -1.39 -15.86 25.11
CA PRO A 64 -0.39 -16.12 24.07
C PRO A 64 -0.13 -14.85 23.21
N PRO A 65 1.03 -14.77 22.53
CA PRO A 65 1.34 -13.68 21.61
C PRO A 65 0.27 -13.56 20.52
N ALA A 66 -0.08 -12.32 20.16
CA ALA A 66 -0.98 -12.06 19.05
C ALA A 66 -0.42 -12.60 17.73
N ARG A 67 -1.28 -13.19 16.90
CA ARG A 67 -0.91 -13.64 15.56
C ARG A 67 -1.17 -12.54 14.55
N VAL A 68 -0.09 -12.06 13.94
CA VAL A 68 -0.17 -11.09 12.84
C VAL A 68 -0.31 -11.84 11.53
N VAL A 69 -1.33 -11.50 10.74
CA VAL A 69 -1.69 -12.22 9.51
C VAL A 69 -2.03 -11.26 8.38
N ALA A 70 -2.01 -11.75 7.15
CA ALA A 70 -2.47 -10.99 5.98
C ALA A 70 -3.03 -11.93 4.89
N THR A 71 -3.94 -11.41 4.06
CA THR A 71 -4.51 -12.17 2.94
C THR A 71 -3.55 -12.15 1.74
N ALA A 72 -3.04 -13.32 1.34
CA ALA A 72 -2.15 -13.43 0.17
C ALA A 72 -2.90 -13.18 -1.16
N PRO A 73 -2.26 -12.55 -2.16
CA PRO A 73 -0.94 -11.94 -2.08
C PRO A 73 -0.95 -10.63 -1.28
N TYR A 74 0.06 -10.42 -0.43
CA TYR A 74 0.16 -9.25 0.45
C TYR A 74 1.52 -8.57 0.37
N TYR A 75 1.67 -7.38 0.97
CA TYR A 75 2.94 -6.67 1.02
C TYR A 75 4.00 -7.41 1.88
N PRO A 76 5.14 -7.86 1.32
CA PRO A 76 6.05 -8.78 2.02
C PRO A 76 6.61 -8.26 3.35
N THR A 77 6.65 -6.93 3.51
CA THR A 77 7.22 -6.30 4.71
C THR A 77 6.41 -6.59 5.97
N TYR A 78 5.10 -6.87 5.88
CA TYR A 78 4.33 -7.30 7.05
C TYR A 78 4.97 -8.53 7.68
N ARG A 79 5.20 -9.57 6.88
CA ARG A 79 5.90 -10.78 7.34
C ARG A 79 7.31 -10.49 7.81
N THR A 80 8.14 -9.81 7.01
CA THR A 80 9.56 -9.67 7.35
C THR A 80 9.77 -8.82 8.59
N GLN A 81 8.97 -7.76 8.77
CA GLN A 81 9.09 -6.90 9.94
C GLN A 81 8.48 -7.55 11.19
N THR A 82 7.33 -8.21 11.09
CA THR A 82 6.79 -8.97 12.23
C THR A 82 7.79 -10.04 12.69
N LYS A 83 8.41 -10.79 11.77
CA LYS A 83 9.44 -11.78 12.11
C LYS A 83 10.72 -11.18 12.68
N MET A 84 11.04 -9.93 12.34
CA MET A 84 12.21 -9.23 12.90
C MET A 84 12.04 -8.95 14.40
N PHE A 85 10.79 -8.79 14.86
CA PHE A 85 10.44 -8.48 16.24
C PHE A 85 9.57 -9.58 16.87
N ASP A 86 9.74 -10.82 16.43
CA ASP A 86 8.98 -12.00 16.91
C ASP A 86 9.28 -12.23 18.41
N GLY A 87 8.23 -12.26 19.24
CA GLY A 87 8.39 -12.14 20.69
C GLY A 87 7.20 -12.64 21.50
N ARG A 88 7.11 -12.16 22.74
CA ARG A 88 6.01 -12.54 23.67
C ARG A 88 4.71 -11.80 23.35
N GLU A 89 4.81 -10.63 22.75
CA GLU A 89 3.69 -9.77 22.43
C GLU A 89 2.99 -10.21 21.14
N TYR A 90 3.77 -10.54 20.10
CA TYR A 90 3.25 -10.94 18.80
C TYR A 90 4.22 -11.81 18.00
N ARG A 91 3.64 -12.54 17.05
CA ARG A 91 4.36 -13.41 16.09
C ARG A 91 3.69 -13.43 14.73
N TRP A 92 4.44 -13.80 13.69
CA TRP A 92 3.86 -13.98 12.36
C TRP A 92 3.00 -15.25 12.30
N GLY A 93 1.71 -15.07 11.98
CA GLY A 93 0.72 -16.14 11.90
C GLY A 93 0.51 -16.74 10.52
N GLY A 94 1.16 -16.23 9.47
CA GLY A 94 0.94 -16.71 8.10
C GLY A 94 -0.26 -16.04 7.41
N THR A 95 -0.80 -16.71 6.40
CA THR A 95 -1.93 -16.18 5.63
C THR A 95 -3.25 -16.33 6.39
N THR A 96 -4.19 -15.44 6.14
CA THR A 96 -5.57 -15.51 6.70
C THR A 96 -6.31 -16.80 6.31
N ALA A 97 -5.94 -17.44 5.20
CA ALA A 97 -6.53 -18.70 4.74
C ALA A 97 -6.40 -19.84 5.77
N LEU A 98 -5.36 -19.83 6.60
CA LEU A 98 -5.15 -20.81 7.67
C LEU A 98 -6.12 -20.62 8.84
N TRP A 99 -6.75 -19.45 8.96
CA TRP A 99 -7.41 -19.00 10.18
C TRP A 99 -8.92 -18.75 10.03
N GLY A 100 -9.48 -18.82 8.82
CA GLY A 100 -10.87 -18.42 8.55
C GLY A 100 -11.94 -19.07 9.46
N ASN A 101 -11.74 -20.33 9.88
CA ASN A 101 -12.62 -21.00 10.83
C ASN A 101 -12.09 -20.96 12.27
N ALA A 102 -10.77 -20.96 12.44
CA ALA A 102 -10.13 -21.03 13.76
C ALA A 102 -10.29 -19.72 14.55
N SER A 103 -10.29 -18.56 13.89
CA SER A 103 -10.38 -17.26 14.55
C SER A 103 -11.70 -17.01 15.27
N ARG A 104 -12.78 -17.72 14.93
CA ARG A 104 -14.12 -17.51 15.50
C ARG A 104 -14.26 -18.02 16.94
N ASN A 105 -13.46 -19.01 17.33
CA ASN A 105 -13.53 -19.67 18.64
C ASN A 105 -12.15 -19.75 19.33
N SER A 106 -11.17 -18.96 18.88
CA SER A 106 -9.81 -19.02 19.39
C SER A 106 -9.61 -18.10 20.60
N THR A 107 -8.83 -18.57 21.57
CA THR A 107 -8.31 -17.75 22.67
C THR A 107 -7.09 -16.92 22.25
N ASP A 108 -6.62 -17.06 21.00
CA ASP A 108 -5.50 -16.31 20.47
C ASP A 108 -5.96 -14.96 19.93
N GLY A 109 -5.22 -13.90 20.26
CA GLY A 109 -5.40 -12.59 19.64
C GLY A 109 -4.94 -12.61 18.18
N PHE A 110 -5.69 -11.96 17.29
CA PHE A 110 -5.32 -11.79 15.89
C PHE A 110 -5.20 -10.32 15.53
N ILE A 111 -4.19 -10.00 14.71
CA ILE A 111 -4.01 -8.70 14.08
C ILE A 111 -3.93 -8.93 12.57
N GLU A 112 -4.98 -8.56 11.84
CA GLU A 112 -5.04 -8.68 10.39
C GLU A 112 -4.55 -7.39 9.73
N PHE A 113 -3.51 -7.50 8.90
CA PHE A 113 -3.16 -6.47 7.93
C PHE A 113 -4.04 -6.61 6.69
N VAL A 114 -4.74 -5.51 6.36
CA VAL A 114 -5.54 -5.38 5.14
C VAL A 114 -4.97 -4.24 4.32
N THR A 115 -4.49 -4.51 3.11
CA THR A 115 -4.02 -3.45 2.20
C THR A 115 -5.11 -3.13 1.19
N SER A 116 -5.56 -1.87 1.11
CA SER A 116 -6.67 -1.50 0.21
C SER A 116 -6.44 -0.11 -0.38
N PRO A 117 -6.15 0.03 -1.68
CA PRO A 117 -5.88 -1.00 -2.69
C PRO A 117 -4.68 -1.86 -2.35
N ASN A 118 -4.79 -3.16 -2.63
CA ASN A 118 -3.81 -4.16 -2.28
C ASN A 118 -2.51 -4.04 -3.08
N ASN A 119 -1.42 -4.52 -2.47
CA ASN A 119 -0.12 -4.68 -3.09
C ASN A 119 0.19 -6.17 -3.18
N PRO A 120 0.12 -6.78 -4.38
CA PRO A 120 0.47 -6.15 -5.66
C PRO A 120 -0.70 -5.83 -6.62
N ASP A 121 -1.88 -6.40 -6.43
CA ASP A 121 -2.91 -6.50 -7.47
C ASP A 121 -3.90 -5.32 -7.56
N ALA A 122 -3.77 -4.33 -6.69
CA ALA A 122 -4.62 -3.13 -6.61
C ALA A 122 -6.11 -3.38 -6.34
N GLN A 123 -6.49 -4.57 -5.86
CA GLN A 123 -7.85 -4.87 -5.42
C GLN A 123 -8.20 -4.12 -4.13
N LEU A 124 -9.46 -3.70 -3.96
CA LEU A 124 -9.92 -3.12 -2.69
C LEU A 124 -10.26 -4.25 -1.72
N TYR A 125 -9.30 -4.66 -0.90
CA TYR A 125 -9.51 -5.70 0.10
C TYR A 125 -10.31 -5.18 1.29
N LYS A 126 -10.98 -6.13 1.95
CA LYS A 126 -11.67 -5.98 3.23
C LYS A 126 -11.13 -7.03 4.20
N PRO A 127 -11.27 -6.81 5.52
CA PRO A 127 -10.92 -7.82 6.51
C PRO A 127 -11.67 -9.12 6.24
N VAL A 128 -10.98 -10.26 6.40
CA VAL A 128 -11.59 -11.59 6.21
C VAL A 128 -11.70 -12.36 7.52
N LEU A 129 -10.94 -11.99 8.54
CA LEU A 129 -11.14 -12.50 9.89
C LEU A 129 -12.28 -11.72 10.54
N GLY A 130 -13.38 -12.41 10.86
CA GLY A 130 -14.47 -11.85 11.66
C GLY A 130 -14.18 -11.91 13.16
N GLY A 131 -15.07 -11.32 13.96
CA GLY A 131 -15.04 -11.41 15.43
C GLY A 131 -14.15 -10.35 16.09
N SER A 132 -13.35 -10.76 17.07
CA SER A 132 -12.49 -9.89 17.91
C SER A 132 -11.10 -9.63 17.32
N ALA A 133 -10.86 -9.98 16.05
CA ALA A 133 -9.58 -9.71 15.41
C ALA A 133 -9.38 -8.19 15.25
N ALA A 134 -8.24 -7.68 15.72
CA ALA A 134 -7.85 -6.31 15.43
C ALA A 134 -7.46 -6.21 13.95
N VAL A 135 -7.76 -5.07 13.32
CA VAL A 135 -7.51 -4.85 11.90
C VAL A 135 -6.67 -3.58 11.74
N ILE A 136 -5.59 -3.68 10.98
CA ILE A 136 -4.82 -2.53 10.50
C ILE A 136 -5.04 -2.40 9.00
N VAL A 137 -5.69 -1.32 8.55
CA VAL A 137 -5.91 -1.08 7.13
C VAL A 137 -4.85 -0.14 6.56
N ASP A 138 -4.01 -0.67 5.66
CA ASP A 138 -2.99 0.07 4.93
C ASP A 138 -3.57 0.68 3.65
N HIS A 139 -3.78 1.99 3.71
CA HIS A 139 -4.30 2.84 2.65
C HIS A 139 -3.22 3.63 1.92
N ALA A 140 -1.99 3.12 1.85
CA ALA A 140 -0.90 3.76 1.10
C ALA A 140 -1.29 4.11 -0.35
N TYR A 141 -2.18 3.33 -0.99
CA TYR A 141 -2.63 3.57 -2.36
C TYR A 141 -4.09 4.07 -2.46
N TYR A 142 -4.78 4.38 -1.35
CA TYR A 142 -6.19 4.81 -1.37
C TYR A 142 -6.36 6.29 -1.71
N TRP A 143 -5.89 6.64 -2.90
CA TRP A 143 -5.88 7.98 -3.45
C TRP A 143 -6.41 7.95 -4.88
N PRO A 144 -7.06 9.02 -5.37
CA PRO A 144 -7.63 9.05 -6.72
C PRO A 144 -6.62 8.82 -7.86
N HIS A 145 -5.31 8.91 -7.59
CA HIS A 145 -4.25 8.51 -8.52
C HIS A 145 -4.36 7.04 -8.92
N PHE A 146 -4.59 6.15 -7.94
CA PHE A 146 -4.40 4.70 -8.09
C PHE A 146 -5.72 3.95 -8.18
N THR A 147 -6.72 4.39 -7.41
CA THR A 147 -8.02 3.74 -7.35
C THR A 147 -9.16 4.75 -7.45
N HIS A 148 -10.35 4.25 -7.79
CA HIS A 148 -11.56 5.02 -7.57
C HIS A 148 -11.77 5.14 -6.06
N ILE A 149 -12.34 6.27 -5.63
CA ILE A 149 -12.79 6.43 -4.24
C ILE A 149 -14.28 6.06 -4.24
N PRO A 150 -14.66 4.85 -3.79
CA PRO A 150 -16.07 4.48 -3.68
C PRO A 150 -16.76 5.20 -2.52
N ALA A 151 -16.08 5.34 -1.39
CA ALA A 151 -16.55 6.00 -0.17
C ALA A 151 -15.37 6.36 0.74
N PRO A 152 -15.52 7.26 1.71
CA PRO A 152 -14.53 7.45 2.76
C PRO A 152 -14.29 6.15 3.53
N ALA A 153 -13.02 5.78 3.76
CA ALA A 153 -12.64 4.70 4.66
C ALA A 153 -12.92 5.08 6.12
N ASP A 154 -13.36 4.14 6.96
CA ASP A 154 -13.82 4.42 8.33
C ASP A 154 -13.42 3.33 9.34
N GLU A 155 -12.34 2.61 9.06
CA GLU A 155 -11.82 1.55 9.91
C GLU A 155 -11.16 2.12 11.18
N ASP A 156 -11.12 1.32 12.24
CA ASP A 156 -10.63 1.74 13.56
C ASP A 156 -9.14 2.11 13.56
N VAL A 157 -8.36 1.43 12.74
CA VAL A 157 -6.93 1.70 12.54
C VAL A 157 -6.63 1.74 11.05
N MET A 158 -6.40 2.94 10.54
CA MET A 158 -5.99 3.18 9.16
C MET A 158 -4.60 3.78 9.11
N MET A 159 -3.79 3.39 8.14
CA MET A 159 -2.45 3.97 7.94
C MET A 159 -2.22 4.46 6.52
N PHE A 160 -1.46 5.55 6.42
CA PHE A 160 -1.19 6.27 5.18
C PHE A 160 0.29 6.69 5.10
N THR A 161 0.72 7.12 3.92
CA THR A 161 2.07 7.67 3.70
C THR A 161 2.06 8.73 2.62
N MET A 162 2.95 9.73 2.73
CA MET A 162 3.21 10.67 1.64
C MET A 162 4.01 10.08 0.48
N SER A 163 4.61 8.89 0.67
CA SER A 163 5.46 8.25 -0.33
C SER A 163 4.76 7.98 -1.66
N LYS A 164 3.44 7.81 -1.64
CA LYS A 164 2.63 7.41 -2.80
C LYS A 164 1.82 8.56 -3.41
N PRO A 165 1.06 9.37 -2.65
CA PRO A 165 0.27 10.43 -3.26
C PRO A 165 1.12 11.60 -3.77
N SER A 166 2.21 11.96 -3.10
CA SER A 166 3.08 13.06 -3.55
C SER A 166 4.43 12.61 -4.10
N GLY A 167 4.72 11.31 -4.10
CA GLY A 167 6.01 10.76 -4.55
C GLY A 167 7.19 11.02 -3.60
N HIS A 168 6.97 11.63 -2.42
CA HIS A 168 8.02 12.02 -1.49
C HIS A 168 8.52 10.87 -0.59
N ALA A 169 8.83 9.72 -1.20
CA ALA A 169 9.23 8.51 -0.48
C ALA A 169 10.49 8.71 0.38
N GLY A 170 11.44 9.53 -0.07
CA GLY A 170 12.68 9.84 0.65
C GLY A 170 12.47 10.67 1.93
N SER A 171 11.33 11.36 2.07
CA SER A 171 11.01 12.13 3.28
C SER A 171 10.58 11.27 4.46
N ARG A 172 10.33 9.97 4.25
CA ARG A 172 9.97 9.03 5.33
C ARG A 172 8.86 9.60 6.23
N PHE A 173 7.72 9.95 5.65
CA PHE A 173 6.56 10.43 6.41
C PHE A 173 5.33 9.54 6.19
N GLY A 174 4.74 9.11 7.30
CA GLY A 174 3.48 8.38 7.34
C GLY A 174 2.68 8.79 8.57
N TRP A 175 1.37 8.56 8.52
CA TRP A 175 0.48 8.82 9.63
C TRP A 175 -0.55 7.68 9.76
N ALA A 176 -1.00 7.43 10.98
CA ALA A 176 -2.14 6.59 11.27
C ALA A 176 -3.31 7.44 11.76
N LEU A 177 -4.53 7.02 11.42
CA LEU A 177 -5.79 7.48 12.00
C LEU A 177 -6.32 6.34 12.87
N ILE A 178 -6.49 6.60 14.16
CA ILE A 178 -6.79 5.57 15.16
C ILE A 178 -8.00 6.01 15.99
N ARG A 179 -9.08 5.22 16.00
CA ARG A 179 -10.31 5.51 16.75
C ARG A 179 -10.11 5.34 18.25
N ASP A 180 -9.51 4.23 18.67
CA ASP A 180 -9.27 3.94 20.10
C ASP A 180 -8.13 4.80 20.66
N GLN A 181 -8.42 5.55 21.73
CA GLN A 181 -7.48 6.48 22.34
C GLN A 181 -6.26 5.78 22.94
N ASP A 182 -6.44 4.61 23.54
CA ASP A 182 -5.37 3.90 24.23
C ASP A 182 -4.44 3.19 23.23
N VAL A 183 -5.00 2.66 22.13
CA VAL A 183 -4.21 2.20 20.97
C VAL A 183 -3.39 3.36 20.41
N ALA A 184 -3.98 4.56 20.27
CA ALA A 184 -3.27 5.74 19.76
C ALA A 184 -2.12 6.17 20.71
N LYS A 185 -2.36 6.17 22.03
CA LYS A 185 -1.32 6.45 23.03
C LYS A 185 -0.18 5.45 22.96
N ARG A 186 -0.48 4.15 22.88
CA ARG A 186 0.54 3.08 22.78
C ARG A 186 1.35 3.20 21.49
N ALA A 187 0.70 3.45 20.35
CA ALA A 187 1.38 3.65 19.08
C ALA A 187 2.28 4.89 19.11
N ASN A 188 1.80 6.00 19.66
CA ASN A 188 2.60 7.22 19.81
C ASN A 188 3.79 6.99 20.76
N LYS A 189 3.59 6.30 21.88
CA LYS A 189 4.69 5.95 22.80
C LYS A 189 5.76 5.09 22.12
N TYR A 190 5.37 4.10 21.32
CA TYR A 190 6.32 3.32 20.53
C TYR A 190 7.17 4.22 19.61
N VAL A 191 6.55 5.18 18.92
CA VAL A 191 7.29 6.11 18.03
C VAL A 191 8.22 7.02 18.84
N GLN A 192 7.80 7.46 20.02
CA GLN A 192 8.64 8.26 20.92
C GLN A 192 9.85 7.48 21.42
N ASP A 193 9.65 6.25 21.90
CA ASP A 193 10.71 5.43 22.45
C ASP A 193 11.68 4.93 21.36
N SER A 194 11.20 4.73 20.14
CA SER A 194 12.04 4.24 19.03
C SER A 194 12.88 5.33 18.35
N ILE A 195 12.35 6.54 18.14
CA ILE A 195 13.06 7.60 17.39
C ILE A 195 12.81 9.03 17.91
N MET A 196 12.11 9.20 19.03
CA MET A 196 11.67 10.51 19.52
C MET A 196 10.82 11.30 18.52
N GLY A 197 9.90 10.61 17.82
CA GLY A 197 9.01 11.22 16.85
C GLY A 197 9.62 11.46 15.46
N ALA A 198 8.76 11.78 14.49
CA ALA A 198 9.20 12.05 13.13
C ALA A 198 9.97 13.39 13.02
N SER A 199 10.95 13.46 12.10
CA SER A 199 11.79 14.64 11.88
C SER A 199 10.99 15.95 11.70
N ARG A 200 11.44 17.04 12.34
CA ARG A 200 10.82 18.37 12.18
C ARG A 200 10.92 18.90 10.75
N ASP A 201 12.06 18.71 10.11
CA ASP A 201 12.27 19.14 8.72
C ASP A 201 11.32 18.41 7.78
N THR A 202 11.11 17.12 8.05
CA THR A 202 10.12 16.31 7.33
C THR A 202 8.72 16.86 7.54
N GLN A 203 8.30 17.12 8.78
CA GLN A 203 6.97 17.66 9.06
C GLN A 203 6.75 19.05 8.44
N LEU A 204 7.75 19.93 8.51
CA LEU A 204 7.68 21.26 7.89
C LEU A 204 7.54 21.16 6.36
N ARG A 205 8.34 20.29 5.73
CA ARG A 205 8.27 20.07 4.28
C ARG A 205 6.93 19.45 3.86
N MET A 206 6.43 18.46 4.61
CA MET A 206 5.14 17.84 4.32
C MET A 206 4.00 18.82 4.53
N LEU A 207 4.08 19.72 5.51
CA LEU A 207 3.10 20.79 5.70
C LEU A 207 3.00 21.68 4.46
N GLY A 208 4.13 22.10 3.90
CA GLY A 208 4.15 22.88 2.66
C GLY A 208 3.50 22.12 1.49
N ILE A 209 3.87 20.86 1.29
CA ILE A 209 3.34 20.02 0.21
C ILE A 209 1.83 19.81 0.37
N VAL A 210 1.34 19.45 1.56
CA VAL A 210 -0.09 19.23 1.81
C VAL A 210 -0.89 20.51 1.59
N LYS A 211 -0.35 21.68 1.98
CA LYS A 211 -1.00 22.98 1.70
C LYS A 211 -1.14 23.26 0.22
N VAL A 212 -0.11 22.98 -0.58
CA VAL A 212 -0.16 23.13 -2.05
C VAL A 212 -1.15 22.14 -2.66
N MET A 213 -1.12 20.87 -2.24
CA MET A 213 -2.09 19.87 -2.69
C MET A 213 -3.53 20.34 -2.44
N LEU A 214 -3.82 20.81 -1.22
CA LEU A 214 -5.12 21.34 -0.83
C LEU A 214 -5.55 22.56 -1.65
N ALA A 215 -4.64 23.50 -1.89
CA ALA A 215 -4.93 24.73 -2.62
C ALA A 215 -5.34 24.48 -4.08
N ASN A 216 -4.85 23.38 -4.66
CA ASN A 216 -5.01 23.07 -6.08
C ASN A 216 -6.02 21.94 -6.37
N LEU A 217 -6.70 21.38 -5.36
CA LEU A 217 -7.71 20.34 -5.57
C LEU A 217 -8.79 20.80 -6.55
N HIS A 218 -9.16 19.93 -7.48
CA HIS A 218 -10.15 20.19 -8.53
C HIS A 218 -9.79 21.33 -9.52
N GLY A 219 -8.59 21.92 -9.42
CA GLY A 219 -8.04 22.87 -10.38
C GLY A 219 -7.19 22.23 -11.47
N GLU A 220 -6.56 23.05 -12.31
CA GLU A 220 -5.64 22.57 -13.37
C GLU A 220 -4.39 21.88 -12.81
N GLU A 221 -3.92 22.34 -11.64
CA GLU A 221 -2.75 21.79 -10.93
C GLU A 221 -3.12 20.69 -9.91
N ASP A 222 -4.32 20.10 -10.03
CA ASP A 222 -4.75 19.01 -9.15
C ASP A 222 -3.83 17.78 -9.33
N ILE A 223 -3.00 17.52 -8.32
CA ILE A 223 -2.09 16.37 -8.27
C ILE A 223 -2.82 15.03 -8.48
N PHE A 224 -4.08 14.93 -8.03
CA PHE A 224 -4.89 13.72 -8.19
C PHE A 224 -5.34 13.52 -9.62
N ALA A 225 -5.75 14.59 -10.30
CA ALA A 225 -6.07 14.56 -11.73
C ALA A 225 -4.82 14.27 -12.58
N PHE A 226 -3.70 14.94 -12.28
CA PHE A 226 -2.41 14.69 -12.93
C PHE A 226 -1.98 13.22 -12.78
N GLY A 227 -1.94 12.72 -11.55
CA GLY A 227 -1.54 11.35 -11.25
C GLY A 227 -2.45 10.31 -11.92
N HIS A 228 -3.77 10.53 -11.91
CA HIS A 228 -4.71 9.67 -12.63
C HIS A 228 -4.43 9.66 -14.14
N GLY A 229 -4.21 10.83 -14.74
CA GLY A 229 -3.90 10.98 -16.16
C GLY A 229 -2.67 10.18 -16.59
N VAL A 230 -1.57 10.32 -15.85
CA VAL A 230 -0.32 9.59 -16.09
C VAL A 230 -0.52 8.08 -15.91
N MET A 231 -1.04 7.66 -14.76
CA MET A 231 -1.15 6.25 -14.42
C MET A 231 -2.15 5.51 -15.31
N ARG A 232 -3.26 6.14 -15.69
CA ARG A 232 -4.22 5.59 -16.67
C ARG A 232 -3.56 5.40 -18.03
N THR A 233 -2.76 6.36 -18.48
CA THR A 233 -2.06 6.28 -19.78
C THR A 233 -1.06 5.13 -19.79
N ARG A 234 -0.24 5.02 -18.74
CA ARG A 234 0.70 3.91 -18.56
C ARG A 234 0.00 2.56 -18.54
N TRP A 235 -1.08 2.44 -17.77
CA TRP A 235 -1.87 1.21 -17.69
C TRP A 235 -2.46 0.82 -19.06
N ARG A 236 -3.11 1.76 -19.77
CA ARG A 236 -3.69 1.49 -21.10
C ARG A 236 -2.65 1.04 -22.11
N ARG A 237 -1.49 1.70 -22.17
CA ARG A 237 -0.40 1.34 -23.10
C ARG A 237 0.13 -0.06 -22.82
N LEU A 238 0.42 -0.37 -21.56
CA LEU A 238 0.89 -1.71 -21.18
C LEU A 238 -0.17 -2.78 -21.48
N ASN A 239 -1.43 -2.51 -21.14
CA ASN A 239 -2.53 -3.45 -21.37
C ASN A 239 -2.71 -3.75 -22.86
N ALA A 240 -2.63 -2.74 -23.73
CA ALA A 240 -2.73 -2.90 -25.18
C ALA A 240 -1.60 -3.75 -25.79
N VAL A 241 -0.40 -3.72 -25.20
CA VAL A 241 0.70 -4.58 -25.64
C VAL A 241 0.50 -6.01 -25.13
N VAL A 242 0.23 -6.16 -23.83
CA VAL A 242 0.07 -7.48 -23.19
C VAL A 242 -1.16 -8.23 -23.69
N SER A 243 -2.24 -7.54 -24.09
CA SER A 243 -3.44 -8.19 -24.63
C SER A 243 -3.21 -8.93 -25.95
N ARG A 244 -2.05 -8.76 -26.59
CA ARG A 244 -1.63 -9.47 -27.81
C ARG A 244 -0.82 -10.73 -27.50
N SER A 245 -0.47 -10.94 -26.23
CA SER A 245 0.34 -12.06 -25.73
C SER A 245 -0.54 -13.22 -25.30
N ARG A 246 -0.02 -14.44 -25.47
CA ARG A 246 -0.50 -15.63 -24.73
C ARG A 246 0.50 -16.09 -23.68
N ARG A 247 1.69 -15.50 -23.64
CA ARG A 247 2.76 -15.83 -22.70
C ARG A 247 2.58 -15.16 -21.34
N ILE A 248 2.06 -13.94 -21.33
CA ILE A 248 1.90 -13.15 -20.11
C ILE A 248 0.50 -12.53 -20.02
N SER A 249 -0.02 -12.40 -18.80
CA SER A 249 -1.30 -11.75 -18.52
C SER A 249 -1.17 -10.73 -17.38
N LEU A 250 -2.11 -9.78 -17.33
CA LEU A 250 -2.21 -8.74 -16.30
C LEU A 250 -3.41 -8.99 -15.39
N GLN A 251 -3.41 -8.37 -14.21
CA GLN A 251 -4.58 -8.36 -13.34
C GLN A 251 -5.80 -7.73 -14.05
N LYS A 252 -6.98 -8.31 -13.82
CA LYS A 252 -8.24 -7.80 -14.37
C LYS A 252 -8.75 -6.66 -13.49
N MET A 253 -9.09 -5.53 -14.12
CA MET A 253 -9.65 -4.36 -13.44
C MET A 253 -10.73 -3.74 -14.32
N ALA A 254 -11.85 -3.37 -13.72
CA ALA A 254 -12.98 -2.73 -14.41
C ALA A 254 -13.03 -1.22 -14.08
N PRO A 255 -13.53 -0.38 -15.01
CA PRO A 255 -13.90 0.99 -14.70
C PRO A 255 -14.93 1.04 -13.57
N ALA A 256 -14.81 2.04 -12.69
CA ALA A 256 -15.70 2.20 -11.54
C ALA A 256 -15.96 3.68 -11.24
N TYR A 257 -17.10 3.96 -10.62
CA TYR A 257 -17.47 5.32 -10.20
C TYR A 257 -16.55 5.81 -9.08
N CYS A 258 -16.03 7.03 -9.21
CA CYS A 258 -15.18 7.67 -8.23
C CYS A 258 -15.87 8.91 -7.67
N THR A 259 -16.08 8.99 -6.37
CA THR A 259 -16.72 10.14 -5.70
C THR A 259 -15.88 11.41 -5.84
N TYR A 260 -14.56 11.31 -5.80
CA TYR A 260 -13.64 12.45 -5.99
C TYR A 260 -13.79 13.09 -7.38
N PHE A 261 -13.78 12.28 -8.45
CA PHE A 261 -13.91 12.78 -9.83
C PHE A 261 -15.36 12.91 -10.31
N LYS A 262 -16.33 12.41 -9.53
CA LYS A 262 -17.77 12.39 -9.85
C LYS A 262 -18.10 11.77 -11.21
N ARG A 263 -17.37 10.72 -11.58
CA ARG A 263 -17.55 9.99 -12.85
C ARG A 263 -17.00 8.57 -12.76
N ILE A 264 -17.41 7.73 -13.70
CA ILE A 264 -16.74 6.46 -13.96
C ILE A 264 -15.35 6.75 -14.53
N ARG A 265 -14.32 6.12 -13.96
CA ARG A 265 -12.94 6.25 -14.41
C ARG A 265 -12.34 4.88 -14.70
N ASP A 266 -11.40 4.86 -15.64
CA ASP A 266 -10.61 3.67 -15.92
C ASP A 266 -9.62 3.34 -14.79
N PRO A 267 -9.20 2.06 -14.67
CA PRO A 267 -8.14 1.65 -13.77
C PRO A 267 -6.82 2.38 -14.02
N SER A 268 -6.06 2.58 -12.93
CA SER A 268 -4.78 3.29 -12.94
C SER A 268 -3.83 2.77 -11.85
N PRO A 269 -3.60 1.45 -11.75
CA PRO A 269 -2.89 0.84 -10.62
C PRO A 269 -1.43 1.28 -10.55
N ALA A 270 -0.87 1.28 -9.34
CA ALA A 270 0.55 1.54 -9.09
C ALA A 270 1.49 0.45 -9.67
N TYR A 271 0.99 -0.77 -9.80
CA TYR A 271 1.77 -1.93 -10.22
C TYR A 271 1.02 -2.73 -11.29
N ALA A 272 1.78 -3.35 -12.18
CA ALA A 272 1.29 -4.46 -12.99
C ALA A 272 1.65 -5.77 -12.27
N TRP A 273 0.63 -6.58 -12.00
CA TRP A 273 0.75 -7.91 -11.44
C TRP A 273 0.69 -8.90 -12.58
N VAL A 274 1.87 -9.28 -13.06
CA VAL A 274 2.04 -10.06 -14.28
C VAL A 274 2.08 -11.53 -13.93
N LYS A 275 1.35 -12.35 -14.67
CA LYS A 275 1.43 -13.81 -14.61
C LYS A 275 2.06 -14.33 -15.90
N CYS A 276 3.02 -15.24 -15.78
CA CYS A 276 3.52 -16.03 -16.90
C CYS A 276 2.65 -17.29 -17.07
N GLU A 277 2.07 -17.44 -18.25
CA GLU A 277 1.06 -18.46 -18.57
C GLU A 277 1.66 -19.73 -19.16
N ARG A 278 2.87 -19.65 -19.75
CA ARG A 278 3.52 -20.81 -20.35
C ARG A 278 4.20 -21.68 -19.32
N GLU A 279 4.24 -22.99 -19.57
CA GLU A 279 4.86 -23.95 -18.66
C GLU A 279 6.36 -23.69 -18.51
N GLU A 280 7.05 -23.35 -19.60
CA GLU A 280 8.50 -23.05 -19.61
C GLU A 280 8.90 -21.79 -18.84
N ASP A 281 7.95 -20.89 -18.57
CA ASP A 281 8.15 -19.67 -17.78
C ASP A 281 7.61 -19.85 -16.35
N GLU A 282 7.92 -20.99 -15.71
CA GLU A 282 7.48 -21.30 -14.33
C GLU A 282 7.97 -20.27 -13.31
N ASP A 283 9.21 -19.78 -13.47
CA ASP A 283 9.72 -18.62 -12.75
C ASP A 283 9.55 -17.36 -13.62
N CYS A 284 8.50 -16.61 -13.32
CA CYS A 284 8.16 -15.42 -14.10
C CYS A 284 9.13 -14.26 -13.84
N HIS A 285 9.80 -14.22 -12.68
CA HIS A 285 10.84 -13.21 -12.45
C HIS A 285 12.03 -13.46 -13.37
N GLU A 286 12.49 -14.71 -13.46
CA GLU A 286 13.60 -15.09 -14.34
C GLU A 286 13.24 -14.91 -15.82
N ALA A 287 12.01 -15.24 -16.23
CA ALA A 287 11.53 -14.99 -17.59
C ALA A 287 11.59 -13.49 -17.96
N MET A 288 11.15 -12.61 -17.05
CA MET A 288 11.24 -11.16 -17.23
C MET A 288 12.69 -10.66 -17.23
N LEU A 289 13.54 -11.22 -16.37
CA LEU A 289 14.95 -10.84 -16.30
C LEU A 289 15.69 -11.17 -17.60
N LYS A 290 15.41 -12.34 -18.22
CA LYS A 290 15.89 -12.70 -19.56
C LYS A 290 15.43 -11.72 -20.63
N ALA A 291 14.22 -11.18 -20.49
CA ALA A 291 13.69 -10.09 -21.32
C ALA A 291 14.25 -8.70 -20.94
N LYS A 292 15.26 -8.63 -20.06
CA LYS A 292 15.88 -7.40 -19.55
C LYS A 292 14.92 -6.49 -18.77
N ILE A 293 13.93 -7.09 -18.11
CA ILE A 293 12.96 -6.41 -17.25
C ILE A 293 13.18 -6.89 -15.81
N ASN A 294 13.77 -6.04 -14.97
CA ASN A 294 13.91 -6.37 -13.55
C ASN A 294 12.58 -6.15 -12.81
N THR A 295 12.13 -7.15 -12.06
CA THR A 295 10.81 -7.19 -11.43
C THR A 295 10.91 -7.65 -9.96
N ARG A 296 9.81 -7.62 -9.20
CA ARG A 296 9.80 -8.25 -7.85
C ARG A 296 9.13 -9.63 -7.91
N PRO A 297 9.82 -10.72 -7.54
CA PRO A 297 9.27 -12.08 -7.58
C PRO A 297 7.99 -12.20 -6.77
N GLY A 298 6.98 -12.87 -7.33
CA GLY A 298 5.68 -13.02 -6.68
C GLY A 298 5.70 -13.90 -5.44
N VAL A 299 6.68 -14.81 -5.33
CA VAL A 299 6.92 -15.61 -4.12
C VAL A 299 7.15 -14.75 -2.87
N LEU A 300 7.69 -13.54 -3.03
CA LEU A 300 7.85 -12.62 -1.90
C LEU A 300 6.51 -12.23 -1.28
N ASN A 301 5.48 -12.10 -2.11
CA ASN A 301 4.10 -11.77 -1.75
C ASN A 301 3.28 -13.01 -1.33
N GLU A 302 3.91 -14.19 -1.19
CA GLU A 302 3.24 -15.48 -1.00
C GLU A 302 2.28 -15.86 -2.14
N ALA A 303 2.62 -15.46 -3.36
CA ALA A 303 2.03 -15.99 -4.58
C ALA A 303 2.91 -17.08 -5.21
N SER A 304 2.39 -17.76 -6.23
CA SER A 304 3.18 -18.66 -7.08
C SER A 304 4.34 -17.92 -7.77
N SER A 305 5.44 -18.64 -8.06
CA SER A 305 6.58 -18.16 -8.89
C SER A 305 6.16 -17.71 -10.28
N ARG A 306 4.98 -18.13 -10.75
CA ARG A 306 4.39 -17.68 -12.01
C ARG A 306 3.99 -16.22 -12.01
N TYR A 307 4.03 -15.54 -10.86
CA TYR A 307 3.72 -14.11 -10.78
C TYR A 307 4.95 -13.27 -10.53
N THR A 308 4.92 -12.04 -11.04
CA THR A 308 5.89 -10.99 -10.72
C THR A 308 5.25 -9.61 -10.74
N ARG A 309 5.81 -8.68 -9.95
CA ARG A 309 5.30 -7.31 -9.83
C ARG A 309 6.20 -6.31 -10.54
N ILE A 310 5.62 -5.54 -11.45
CA ILE A 310 6.28 -4.46 -12.19
C ILE A 310 5.78 -3.11 -11.68
N SER A 311 6.71 -2.17 -11.43
CA SER A 311 6.37 -0.81 -10.99
C SER A 311 5.96 0.07 -12.16
N LEU A 312 4.79 0.70 -12.08
CA LEU A 312 4.31 1.69 -13.04
C LEU A 312 4.52 3.13 -12.55
N LEU A 313 5.19 3.32 -11.40
CA LEU A 313 5.36 4.61 -10.71
C LEU A 313 6.68 5.33 -11.00
N LYS A 314 7.57 4.77 -11.81
CA LYS A 314 8.92 5.32 -12.02
C LYS A 314 8.93 6.49 -13.02
N SER A 315 10.09 6.94 -13.49
CA SER A 315 10.19 7.99 -14.51
C SER A 315 9.55 7.54 -15.83
N ASP A 316 9.34 8.48 -16.75
CA ASP A 316 8.92 8.15 -18.11
C ASP A 316 9.99 7.32 -18.83
N ASP A 317 11.28 7.61 -18.65
CA ASP A 317 12.38 6.79 -19.22
C ASP A 317 12.29 5.32 -18.80
N ASP A 318 12.04 5.07 -17.51
CA ASP A 318 11.84 3.72 -16.98
C ASP A 318 10.60 3.05 -17.60
N PHE A 319 9.53 3.82 -17.82
CA PHE A 319 8.31 3.31 -18.41
C PHE A 319 8.46 3.04 -19.92
N GLU A 320 9.14 3.90 -20.67
CA GLU A 320 9.42 3.70 -22.09
C GLU A 320 10.33 2.49 -22.31
N ALA A 321 11.38 2.34 -21.48
CA ALA A 321 12.23 1.15 -21.51
C ALA A 321 11.44 -0.13 -21.21
N LEU A 322 10.50 -0.10 -20.23
CA LEU A 322 9.59 -1.20 -19.97
C LEU A 322 8.73 -1.51 -21.21
N MET A 323 8.16 -0.49 -21.85
CA MET A 323 7.30 -0.65 -23.02
C MET A 323 8.05 -1.25 -24.22
N GLU A 324 9.30 -0.82 -24.48
CA GLU A 324 10.17 -1.42 -25.50
C GLU A 324 10.36 -2.92 -25.22
N ARG A 325 10.84 -3.27 -24.02
CA ARG A 325 11.17 -4.65 -23.65
C ARG A 325 9.95 -5.58 -23.64
N VAL A 326 8.81 -5.11 -23.12
CA VAL A 326 7.57 -5.90 -23.13
C VAL A 326 7.06 -6.05 -24.57
N THR A 327 7.20 -5.04 -25.41
CA THR A 327 6.79 -5.13 -26.82
C THR A 327 7.64 -6.16 -27.56
N ASP A 328 8.96 -6.15 -27.37
CA ASP A 328 9.87 -7.14 -27.93
C ASP A 328 9.52 -8.55 -27.46
N LEU A 329 9.29 -8.73 -26.16
CA LEU A 329 8.88 -10.01 -25.56
C LEU A 329 7.61 -10.56 -26.21
N VAL A 330 6.58 -9.72 -26.36
CA VAL A 330 5.29 -10.11 -26.95
C VAL A 330 5.40 -10.34 -28.46
N ASN A 331 6.22 -9.57 -29.16
CA ASN A 331 6.43 -9.76 -30.60
C ASN A 331 7.19 -11.05 -30.90
N ALA A 332 8.16 -11.43 -30.06
CA ALA A 332 8.91 -12.68 -30.19
C ALA A 332 7.98 -13.92 -30.16
N GLU A 333 6.91 -13.89 -29.35
CA GLU A 333 5.93 -14.98 -29.29
C GLU A 333 5.28 -15.31 -30.63
N ARG A 334 5.13 -14.32 -31.53
CA ARG A 334 4.51 -14.52 -32.83
C ARG A 334 5.41 -15.31 -33.79
N TYR A 335 6.72 -15.26 -33.60
CA TYR A 335 7.69 -16.00 -34.40
C TYR A 335 7.86 -17.46 -33.94
N ASP A 336 7.56 -17.73 -32.66
CA ASP A 336 7.62 -19.09 -32.08
C ASP A 336 6.32 -19.90 -32.26
N ALA A 337 5.27 -19.32 -32.88
CA ALA A 337 4.03 -20.05 -33.16
C ALA A 337 4.25 -21.08 -34.29
N PRO A 338 3.75 -22.33 -34.17
CA PRO A 338 3.89 -23.35 -35.20
C PRO A 338 3.09 -22.94 -36.44
N GLY A 339 3.77 -22.29 -37.39
CA GLY A 339 3.16 -21.76 -38.62
C GLY A 339 4.01 -20.75 -39.38
N PHE A 340 5.08 -20.21 -38.80
CA PHE A 340 6.04 -19.32 -39.49
C PHE A 340 7.48 -19.83 -39.49
N SER A 341 7.67 -21.15 -39.44
CA SER A 341 8.92 -21.76 -39.90
C SER A 341 8.79 -22.04 -41.40
N SER A 342 9.53 -21.26 -42.19
CA SER A 342 9.83 -21.38 -43.62
C SER A 342 8.65 -21.37 -44.63
N MET A 343 8.57 -20.28 -45.40
CA MET A 343 8.80 -20.35 -46.85
C MET A 343 9.78 -19.25 -47.26
#